data_AF-A0A1A9QEH8-F1
#
_entry.id   AF-A0A1A9QEH8-F1
#
_cell.length_a   1.000
_cell.length_b   1.000
_cell.length_c   1.000
_cell.angle_alpha   90.00
_cell.angle_beta   90.00
_cell.angle_gamma   90.00
#
_symmetry.space_group_name_H-M   'P 1'
#
loop_
_entity.id
_entity.type
_entity.pdbx_description
1 polymer ?
#
loop_
_entity_poly.entity_id
_entity_poly.type
_entity_poly.pdbx_seq_one_letter_code
_entity_poly.pdbx_strand_id
1 'polypeptide(L)'
;MEVVKKSRLLDLIAKRDSVLGSSINYDEVYSWLEELHYLLSSLKSHTKIVRDILSTIDSIRFHGFRFRERISQLKGELGVFERYESENIEFK
;
A
#
# COMPACT_ATOMS: atom_id res chain seq x y z
N MET A 1 5.94 -11.92 15.86
CA MET A 1 5.36 -12.07 14.50
C MET A 1 4.83 -10.76 13.93
N GLU A 2 4.13 -9.92 14.70
CA GLU A 2 3.54 -8.66 14.20
C GLU A 2 4.59 -7.61 13.75
N VAL A 3 5.67 -7.46 14.51
CA VAL A 3 6.79 -6.54 14.19
C VAL A 3 7.44 -6.87 12.83
N VAL A 4 7.60 -8.16 12.53
CA VAL A 4 8.19 -8.62 11.25
C VAL A 4 7.29 -8.30 10.07
N LYS A 5 5.97 -8.49 10.22
CA LYS A 5 4.99 -8.14 9.17
C LYS A 5 4.92 -6.64 8.94
N LYS A 6 5.02 -5.84 10.01
CA LYS A 6 5.03 -4.37 9.94
C LYS A 6 6.29 -3.84 9.24
N SER A 7 7.47 -4.35 9.60
CA SER A 7 8.72 -3.99 8.91
C SER A 7 8.64 -4.31 7.42
N ARG A 8 8.18 -5.52 7.08
CA ARG A 8 8.00 -5.94 5.69
C ARG A 8 7.00 -5.08 4.93
N LEU A 9 5.93 -4.62 5.59
CA LEU A 9 4.96 -3.70 5.00
C LEU A 9 5.62 -2.36 4.64
N LEU A 10 6.42 -1.78 5.53
CA LEU A 10 7.14 -0.53 5.26
C LEU A 10 8.15 -0.69 4.12
N ASP A 11 8.91 -1.80 4.10
CA ASP A 11 9.84 -2.11 3.01
C ASP A 11 9.11 -2.24 1.67
N LEU A 12 7.90 -2.80 1.67
CA LEU A 12 7.08 -2.95 0.47
C LEU A 12 6.56 -1.60 -0.02
N ILE A 13 6.19 -0.70 0.89
CA ILE A 13 5.75 0.66 0.56
C ILE A 13 6.90 1.50 0.00
N ALA A 14 8.10 1.37 0.57
CA ALA A 14 9.29 2.07 0.08
C ALA A 14 9.63 1.73 -1.39
N LYS A 15 9.24 0.53 -1.85
CA LYS A 15 9.40 0.11 -3.25
C LYS A 15 8.38 0.72 -4.21
N ARG A 16 7.37 1.47 -3.74
CA ARG A 16 6.26 1.96 -4.58
C ARG A 16 6.76 2.69 -5.83
N ASP A 17 7.81 3.51 -5.72
CA ASP A 17 8.21 4.39 -6.82
C ASP A 17 9.00 3.63 -7.89
N SER A 18 9.63 2.51 -7.51
CA SER A 18 10.22 1.56 -8.46
C SER A 18 9.16 0.76 -9.22
N VAL A 19 8.14 0.27 -8.52
CA VAL A 19 7.07 -0.58 -9.09
C VAL A 19 6.07 0.24 -9.92
N LEU A 20 5.75 1.45 -9.45
CA LEU A 20 4.77 2.36 -10.06
C LEU A 20 5.45 3.47 -10.87
N GLY A 21 6.62 3.18 -11.42
CA GLY A 21 7.45 4.12 -12.18
C GLY A 21 6.97 4.36 -13.62
N SER A 22 7.86 4.94 -14.43
CA SER A 22 7.55 5.40 -15.80
C SER A 22 7.26 4.27 -16.79
N SER A 23 7.84 3.08 -16.57
CA SER A 23 7.57 1.86 -17.33
C SER A 23 6.85 0.87 -16.43
N ILE A 24 5.52 0.88 -16.49
CA ILE A 24 4.69 0.01 -15.64
C ILE A 24 4.73 -1.41 -16.19
N ASN A 25 5.34 -2.32 -15.44
CA ASN A 25 5.15 -3.75 -15.61
C ASN A 25 3.90 -4.19 -14.83
N TYR A 26 2.83 -4.51 -15.54
CA TYR A 26 1.55 -4.85 -14.91
C TYR A 26 1.64 -6.08 -14.00
N ASP A 27 2.40 -7.12 -14.38
CA ASP A 27 2.54 -8.33 -13.56
C ASP A 27 3.26 -8.02 -12.24
N GLU A 28 4.27 -7.16 -12.29
CA GLU A 28 4.99 -6.68 -11.11
C GLU A 28 4.09 -5.83 -10.22
N VAL A 29 3.30 -4.93 -10.81
CA VAL A 29 2.32 -4.13 -10.06
C VAL A 29 1.29 -5.01 -9.39
N TYR A 30 0.71 -5.99 -10.10
CA TYR A 30 -0.29 -6.88 -9.51
C TYR A 30 0.29 -7.72 -8.38
N SER A 31 1.49 -8.28 -8.56
CA SER A 31 2.20 -9.03 -7.51
C SER A 31 2.46 -8.18 -6.27
N TRP A 32 2.90 -6.94 -6.47
CA TRP A 32 3.12 -5.97 -5.40
C TRP A 32 1.82 -5.59 -4.68
N LEU A 33 0.73 -5.37 -5.42
CA LEU A 33 -0.59 -5.07 -4.86
C LEU A 33 -1.15 -6.24 -4.03
N GLU A 34 -0.94 -7.48 -4.46
CA GLU A 34 -1.37 -8.67 -3.70
C GLU A 34 -0.63 -8.82 -2.38
N GLU A 35 0.69 -8.63 -2.39
CA GLU A 35 1.49 -8.67 -1.17
C GLU A 35 1.09 -7.53 -0.21
N LEU A 36 0.84 -6.33 -0.76
CA LEU A 36 0.41 -5.17 0.01
C LEU A 36 -0.95 -5.41 0.66
N HIS A 37 -1.92 -5.93 -0.10
CA HIS A 37 -3.24 -6.28 0.40
C HIS A 37 -3.16 -7.33 1.51
N TYR A 38 -2.35 -8.38 1.34
CA TYR A 38 -2.15 -9.42 2.33
C TYR A 38 -1.60 -8.86 3.66
N LEU A 39 -0.57 -8.04 3.59
CA LEU A 39 0.06 -7.47 4.78
C LEU A 39 -0.87 -6.49 5.51
N LEU A 40 -1.53 -5.60 4.78
CA LEU A 40 -2.48 -4.63 5.34
C LEU A 40 -3.69 -5.31 5.99
N SER A 41 -4.25 -6.33 5.34
CA SER A 41 -5.37 -7.12 5.87
C SER A 41 -5.01 -7.93 7.13
N SER A 42 -3.71 -8.12 7.38
CA SER A 42 -3.22 -8.84 8.56
C SER A 42 -2.97 -7.95 9.77
N LEU A 43 -3.16 -6.63 9.64
CA LEU A 43 -3.04 -5.69 10.75
C LEU A 43 -4.21 -5.88 11.72
N LYS A 44 -3.92 -5.87 13.03
CA LYS A 44 -4.95 -6.05 14.07
C LYS A 44 -5.99 -4.95 14.13
N SER A 45 -5.64 -3.74 13.67
CA SER A 45 -6.53 -2.59 13.66
C SER A 45 -6.51 -1.95 12.28
N HIS A 46 -7.68 -1.87 11.66
CA HIS A 46 -7.86 -1.16 10.40
C HIS A 46 -8.23 0.29 10.69
N THR A 47 -7.20 1.14 10.75
CA THR A 47 -7.39 2.59 10.69
C THR A 47 -8.14 2.95 9.40
N LYS A 48 -8.72 4.16 9.36
CA LYS A 48 -9.42 4.63 8.16
C LYS A 48 -8.51 4.55 6.92
N ILE A 49 -7.25 4.97 7.06
CA ILE A 49 -6.27 4.95 5.98
C ILE A 49 -5.99 3.52 5.46
N VAL A 50 -5.92 2.51 6.33
CA VAL A 50 -5.75 1.11 5.90
C VAL A 50 -6.95 0.63 5.08
N ARG A 51 -8.18 1.00 5.47
CA ARG A 51 -9.39 0.67 4.71
C ARG A 51 -9.44 1.36 3.35
N ASP A 52 -9.04 2.64 3.32
CA ASP A 52 -9.00 3.41 2.07
C ASP A 52 -7.98 2.80 1.10
N ILE A 53 -6.79 2.42 1.58
CA ILE A 53 -5.77 1.74 0.77
C ILE A 53 -6.29 0.40 0.22
N LEU A 54 -6.87 -0.46 1.06
CA LEU A 54 -7.40 -1.76 0.62
C LEU A 54 -8.48 -1.59 -0.45
N SER A 55 -9.39 -0.63 -0.27
CA SER A 55 -10.42 -0.29 -1.26
C SER A 55 -9.82 0.18 -2.59
N THR A 56 -8.77 1.01 -2.55
CA THR A 56 -8.06 1.45 -3.77
C THR A 56 -7.38 0.27 -4.47
N ILE A 57 -6.74 -0.64 -3.72
CA ILE A 57 -6.12 -1.85 -4.28
C ILE A 57 -7.17 -2.72 -4.97
N ASP A 58 -8.31 -2.96 -4.33
CA ASP A 58 -9.40 -3.74 -4.92
C ASP A 58 -9.97 -3.06 -6.18
N SER A 59 -10.13 -1.73 -6.15
CA SER A 59 -10.53 -0.99 -7.35
C SER A 59 -9.54 -1.19 -8.49
N ILE A 60 -8.23 -1.23 -8.24
CA ILE A 60 -7.22 -1.45 -9.28
C ILE A 60 -7.29 -2.88 -9.83
N ARG A 61 -7.47 -3.88 -8.96
CA ARG A 61 -7.51 -5.30 -9.33
C ARG A 61 -8.76 -5.66 -10.12
N PHE A 62 -9.92 -5.14 -9.72
CA PHE A 62 -11.21 -5.56 -10.27
C PHE A 62 -11.78 -4.58 -11.31
N HIS A 63 -11.36 -3.32 -11.30
CA HIS A 63 -11.93 -2.27 -12.14
C HIS A 63 -10.79 -1.53 -12.84
N GLY A 64 -10.26 -2.09 -13.93
CA GLY A 64 -9.16 -1.49 -14.72
C GLY A 64 -9.46 -0.11 -15.34
N PHE A 65 -10.66 0.44 -15.13
CA PHE A 65 -11.01 1.80 -15.50
C PHE A 65 -10.25 2.80 -14.61
N ARG A 66 -9.63 3.82 -15.23
CA ARG A 66 -8.85 4.86 -14.54
C ARG A 66 -7.68 4.33 -13.71
N PHE A 67 -7.03 3.26 -14.17
CA PHE A 67 -5.85 2.67 -13.53
C PHE A 67 -4.82 3.71 -13.09
N ARG A 68 -4.43 4.65 -13.96
CA ARG A 68 -3.46 5.71 -13.62
C ARG A 68 -3.92 6.62 -12.48
N GLU A 69 -5.19 7.01 -12.45
CA GLU A 69 -5.75 7.84 -11.37
C GLU A 69 -5.72 7.07 -10.05
N ARG A 70 -6.11 5.79 -10.07
CA ARG A 70 -6.09 4.93 -8.89
C ARG A 70 -4.68 4.66 -8.37
N ILE A 71 -3.71 4.48 -9.25
CA ILE A 71 -2.29 4.36 -8.88
C ILE A 71 -1.80 5.65 -8.23
N SER A 72 -2.17 6.81 -8.76
CA SER A 72 -1.84 8.11 -8.14
C SER A 72 -2.48 8.27 -6.76
N GLN A 73 -3.74 7.86 -6.61
CA GLN A 73 -4.44 7.86 -5.33
C GLN A 73 -3.74 6.94 -4.33
N LEU A 74 -3.43 5.70 -4.73
CA LEU A 74 -2.73 4.72 -3.90
C LEU A 74 -1.38 5.26 -3.40
N LYS A 75 -0.60 5.91 -4.27
CA LYS A 75 0.67 6.56 -3.86
C LYS A 75 0.46 7.58 -2.74
N GLY A 76 -0.57 8.42 -2.87
CA GLY A 76 -0.91 9.42 -1.87
C GLY A 76 -1.31 8.78 -0.52
N GLU A 77 -2.18 7.77 -0.57
CA GLU A 77 -2.66 7.07 0.62
C GLU A 77 -1.51 6.35 1.36
N LEU A 78 -0.62 5.68 0.62
CA LEU A 78 0.56 5.04 1.20
C LEU A 78 1.52 6.05 1.83
N GLY A 79 1.71 7.23 1.22
CA GLY A 79 2.53 8.29 1.79
C GLY A 79 1.90 8.95 3.05
N VAL A 80 0.58 8.90 3.20
CA VAL A 80 -0.09 9.28 4.46
C VAL A 80 0.10 8.20 5.52
N PHE A 81 -0.02 6.92 5.14
CA PHE A 81 0.20 5.80 6.04
C PHE A 81 1.64 5.79 6.59
N GLU A 82 2.67 5.98 5.76
CA GLU A 82 4.07 6.04 6.22
C GLU A 82 4.29 7.17 7.25
N ARG A 83 3.72 8.36 7.01
CA ARG A 83 3.82 9.48 7.94
C ARG A 83 3.13 9.17 9.26
N TYR A 84 1.90 8.65 9.20
CA TYR A 84 1.16 8.24 10.39
C TYR A 84 1.95 7.21 11.20
N GLU A 85 2.51 6.18 10.57
CA GLU A 85 3.28 5.16 11.27
C GLU A 85 4.58 5.71 11.87
N SER A 86 5.24 6.65 11.19
CA SER A 86 6.46 7.32 11.70
C SER A 86 6.16 8.16 12.94
N GLU A 87 5.11 8.97 12.91
CA GLU A 87 4.67 9.80 14.04
C GLU A 87 4.20 8.95 15.23
N ASN A 88 3.61 7.77 14.99
CA ASN A 88 3.21 6.85 16.07
C ASN A 88 4.36 6.01 16.64
N ILE A 89 5.54 5.99 16.01
CA ILE A 89 6.75 5.36 16.54
C ILE A 89 7.46 6.30 17.53
N GLU A 90 7.39 7.62 17.34
CA GLU A 90 8.06 8.60 18.21
C GLU A 90 7.40 8.79 19.60
N PHE A 91 6.23 8.22 19.84
CA PHE A 91 5.47 8.34 21.10
C PHE A 91 5.38 7.03 21.92
N LYS A 92 6.27 6.06 21.68
CA LYS A 92 6.38 4.82 22.48
C LYS A 92 7.78 4.61 23.01
#